data_AF-A0A836F120-F1
#
_entry.id   AF-A0A836F120-F1
#
_cell.length_a   1.000
_cell.length_b   1.000
_cell.length_c   1.000
_cell.angle_alpha   90.00
_cell.angle_beta   90.00
_cell.angle_gamma   90.00
#
_symmetry.space_group_name_H-M   'P 1'
#
loop_
_entity.id
_entity.type
_entity.pdbx_description
1 polymer ?
#
loop_
_entity_poly.entity_id
_entity_poly.type
_entity_poly.pdbx_seq_one_letter_code
_entity_poly.pdbx_strand_id
1 'polypeptide(L)'
;LCNMFFYRKPITHKGKKAILKKEPKLIENAKEALCLKGNRTSQIVTDIMKDLYDLKKPNVQMMKQKNDILPFEDITPIEKFAFKYDASLFMIATHNKKRPHNLIMGRMYEHMLLDMIEFGVDNYKGLKDFKVEKISSGIKPLLIFNGELFESNCEYGRIKNLLIDMFLREEVQKIRLQGLEHVLSFTAVENKILLRSYR
;
A
#
# COMPACT_ATOMS: atom_id res chain seq x y z
N LEU A 1 15.82 16.73 26.76
CA LEU A 1 14.66 17.65 26.73
C LEU A 1 13.43 16.81 26.38
N CYS A 2 12.50 16.66 27.32
CA CYS A 2 11.35 15.75 27.19
C CYS A 2 10.11 16.54 26.77
N ASN A 3 9.48 16.16 25.65
CA ASN A 3 8.17 16.68 25.28
C ASN A 3 7.10 15.87 26.01
N MET A 4 6.49 16.48 27.03
CA MET A 4 5.33 15.94 27.74
C MET A 4 4.04 16.38 27.04
N PHE A 5 3.29 15.44 26.48
CA PHE A 5 1.97 15.68 25.90
C PHE A 5 0.85 15.32 26.90
N PHE A 6 -0.18 16.16 26.99
CA PHE A 6 -1.41 15.86 27.72
C PHE A 6 -2.23 14.80 26.96
N TYR A 7 -2.30 13.57 27.46
CA TYR A 7 -3.29 12.60 26.97
C TYR A 7 -4.66 13.00 27.55
N ARG A 8 -5.51 13.67 26.77
CA ARG A 8 -6.93 13.83 27.14
C ARG A 8 -7.53 12.42 27.26
N LYS A 9 -7.77 11.99 28.50
CA LYS A 9 -8.40 10.68 28.75
C LYS A 9 -9.72 10.61 27.98
N PRO A 10 -9.96 9.54 27.20
CA PRO A 10 -11.16 9.41 26.41
C PRO A 10 -12.39 9.41 27.32
N ILE A 11 -13.31 10.34 27.06
CA ILE A 11 -14.53 10.53 27.88
C ILE A 11 -15.56 9.43 27.58
N THR A 12 -15.57 8.91 26.35
CA THR A 12 -16.53 7.90 25.89
C THR A 12 -15.89 6.51 25.79
N HIS A 13 -16.67 5.47 26.08
CA HIS A 13 -16.26 4.07 25.91
C HIS A 13 -15.80 3.77 24.47
N LYS A 14 -16.49 4.34 23.47
CA LYS A 14 -16.09 4.23 22.05
C LYS A 14 -14.72 4.85 21.78
N GLY A 15 -14.45 6.04 22.33
CA GLY A 15 -13.14 6.70 22.20
C GLY A 15 -12.02 5.89 22.87
N LYS A 16 -12.28 5.33 24.06
CA LYS A 16 -11.32 4.46 24.75
C LYS A 16 -10.99 3.21 23.93
N LYS A 17 -12.00 2.54 23.37
CA LYS A 17 -11.81 1.38 22.51
C LYS A 17 -11.02 1.71 21.23
N ALA A 18 -11.23 2.88 20.66
CA ALA A 18 -10.50 3.32 19.47
C ALA A 18 -9.01 3.54 19.75
N ILE A 19 -8.67 4.13 20.90
CA ILE A 19 -7.26 4.36 21.31
C ILE A 19 -6.58 3.02 21.60
N LEU A 20 -7.21 2.16 22.41
CA LEU A 20 -6.70 0.81 22.71
C LEU A 20 -6.48 -0.05 21.45
N LYS A 21 -7.25 0.18 20.38
CA LYS A 21 -7.07 -0.55 19.12
C LYS A 21 -5.76 -0.18 18.43
N LYS A 22 -5.32 1.07 18.56
CA LYS A 22 -4.11 1.65 17.95
C LYS A 22 -2.84 1.43 18.79
N GLU A 23 -2.99 1.02 20.04
CA GLU A 23 -1.83 0.75 20.90
C GLU A 23 -1.02 -0.44 20.36
N PRO A 24 0.32 -0.44 20.52
CA PRO A 24 1.19 -1.54 20.11
C PRO A 24 0.76 -2.88 20.71
N LYS A 25 0.90 -3.96 19.95
CA LYS A 25 0.47 -5.31 20.36
C LYS A 25 1.62 -6.29 20.16
N LEU A 26 1.67 -7.33 20.99
CA LEU A 26 2.61 -8.44 20.79
C LEU A 26 2.35 -9.16 19.45
N ILE A 27 1.06 -9.36 19.14
CA ILE A 27 0.60 -9.91 17.86
C ILE A 27 -0.03 -8.76 17.08
N GLU A 28 0.64 -8.38 16.01
CA GLU A 28 0.23 -7.26 15.16
C GLU A 28 -1.03 -7.58 14.35
N ASN A 29 -1.81 -6.54 14.04
CA ASN A 29 -2.98 -6.69 13.17
C ASN A 29 -2.54 -6.63 11.69
N ALA A 30 -3.47 -6.92 10.77
CA ALA A 30 -3.26 -6.70 9.35
C ALA A 30 -2.87 -5.23 9.07
N LYS A 31 -1.83 -5.03 8.26
CA LYS A 31 -1.35 -3.70 7.88
C LYS A 31 -2.38 -2.97 7.02
N GLU A 32 -2.88 -1.85 7.53
CA GLU A 32 -3.81 -0.95 6.85
C GLU A 32 -3.06 -0.03 5.87
N ALA A 33 -3.58 0.08 4.65
CA ALA A 33 -3.03 0.96 3.61
C ALA A 33 -3.86 2.23 3.41
N LEU A 34 -3.19 3.35 3.13
CA LEU A 34 -3.82 4.62 2.81
C LEU A 34 -3.51 5.06 1.38
N CYS A 35 -4.53 5.22 0.55
CA CYS A 35 -4.40 5.74 -0.81
C CYS A 35 -4.67 7.25 -0.84
N LEU A 36 -3.70 8.00 -1.34
CA LEU A 36 -3.68 9.45 -1.45
C LEU A 36 -3.61 9.88 -2.91
N LYS A 37 -4.33 10.95 -3.24
CA LYS A 37 -4.17 11.64 -4.53
C LYS A 37 -3.37 12.89 -4.31
N GLY A 38 -2.27 13.04 -5.06
CA GLY A 38 -1.55 14.30 -5.14
C GLY A 38 -2.37 15.38 -5.84
N ASN A 39 -1.81 16.59 -5.89
CA ASN A 39 -2.43 17.75 -6.52
C ASN A 39 -2.69 17.50 -8.03
N ARG A 40 -1.66 16.99 -8.71
CA ARG A 40 -1.73 16.59 -10.12
C ARG A 40 -1.74 15.07 -10.25
N THR A 41 -2.76 14.53 -10.91
CA THR A 41 -2.93 13.10 -11.16
C THR A 41 -3.39 12.88 -12.60
N SER A 42 -2.95 11.79 -13.22
CA SER A 42 -3.47 11.33 -14.51
C SER A 42 -4.55 10.26 -14.30
N GLN A 43 -5.38 10.04 -15.32
CA GLN A 43 -6.40 9.00 -15.27
C GLN A 43 -5.78 7.61 -15.10
N ILE A 44 -4.69 7.33 -15.83
CA ILE A 44 -3.95 6.06 -15.77
C ILE A 44 -3.53 5.71 -14.33
N VAL A 45 -2.81 6.60 -13.64
CA VAL A 45 -2.37 6.34 -12.25
C VAL A 45 -3.54 6.23 -11.29
N THR A 46 -4.58 7.03 -11.52
CA THR A 46 -5.77 6.98 -10.68
C THR A 46 -6.48 5.63 -10.82
N ASP A 47 -6.52 5.07 -12.02
CA ASP A 47 -7.14 3.76 -12.28
C ASP A 47 -6.26 2.62 -11.78
N ILE A 48 -4.93 2.67 -11.96
CA ILE A 48 -4.01 1.72 -11.33
C ILE A 48 -4.18 1.71 -9.81
N MET A 49 -4.20 2.89 -9.19
CA MET A 49 -4.37 3.01 -7.74
C MET A 49 -5.73 2.47 -7.27
N LYS A 50 -6.79 2.54 -8.09
CA LYS A 50 -8.08 1.91 -7.79
C LYS A 50 -8.00 0.39 -7.90
N ASP A 51 -7.35 -0.14 -8.93
CA ASP A 51 -7.17 -1.58 -9.08
C ASP A 51 -6.37 -2.15 -7.89
N LEU A 52 -5.27 -1.49 -7.49
CA LEU A 52 -4.51 -1.87 -6.29
C LEU A 52 -5.31 -1.72 -5.00
N TYR A 53 -6.15 -0.69 -4.90
CA TYR A 53 -7.08 -0.52 -3.79
C TYR A 53 -8.07 -1.70 -3.72
N ASP A 54 -8.65 -2.12 -4.84
CA ASP A 54 -9.57 -3.25 -4.88
C ASP A 54 -8.88 -4.57 -4.48
N LEU A 55 -7.62 -4.76 -4.88
CA LEU A 55 -6.80 -5.90 -4.47
C LEU A 55 -6.51 -5.92 -2.96
N LYS A 56 -6.34 -4.75 -2.32
CA LYS A 56 -6.02 -4.63 -0.90
C LYS A 56 -7.25 -4.63 0.03
N LYS A 57 -8.47 -4.44 -0.50
CA LYS A 57 -9.71 -4.49 0.30
C LYS A 57 -9.78 -5.76 1.16
N PRO A 58 -10.17 -5.68 2.45
CA PRO A 58 -10.73 -4.52 3.13
C PRO A 58 -9.72 -3.60 3.84
N ASN A 59 -8.44 -3.99 3.96
CA ASN A 59 -7.41 -3.29 4.75
C ASN A 59 -6.80 -2.10 4.02
N VAL A 60 -7.66 -1.27 3.43
CA VAL A 60 -7.25 -0.06 2.71
C VAL A 60 -8.32 1.00 2.75
N GLN A 61 -7.88 2.25 2.87
CA GLN A 61 -8.72 3.44 2.85
C GLN A 61 -8.28 4.38 1.72
N MET A 62 -9.24 4.97 1.02
CA MET A 62 -8.98 5.90 -0.09
C MET A 62 -9.45 7.30 0.28
N MET A 63 -8.55 8.28 0.22
CA MET A 63 -8.93 9.68 0.40
C MET A 63 -9.55 10.24 -0.88
N LYS A 64 -10.69 10.91 -0.71
CA LYS A 64 -11.42 11.54 -1.83
C LYS A 64 -10.76 12.84 -2.28
N GLN A 65 -10.26 13.62 -1.33
CA GLN A 65 -9.68 14.94 -1.57
C GLN A 65 -8.27 14.80 -2.15
N LYS A 66 -7.92 15.71 -3.07
CA LYS A 66 -6.55 15.88 -3.54
C LYS A 66 -5.75 16.63 -2.48
N ASN A 67 -4.51 16.21 -2.27
CA ASN A 67 -3.63 16.81 -1.29
C ASN A 67 -2.40 17.35 -2.01
N ASP A 68 -1.98 18.56 -1.66
CA ASP A 68 -0.73 19.13 -2.16
C ASP A 68 0.41 18.61 -1.28
N ILE A 69 0.89 17.41 -1.63
CA ILE A 69 1.94 16.69 -0.89
C ILE A 69 3.04 16.35 -1.87
N LEU A 70 4.27 16.68 -1.49
CA LEU A 70 5.50 16.31 -2.18
C LEU A 70 6.29 15.40 -1.23
N PRO A 71 6.11 14.07 -1.30
CA PRO A 71 6.59 13.14 -0.26
C PRO A 71 8.11 13.18 -0.04
N PHE A 72 8.86 13.50 -1.08
CA PHE A 72 10.32 13.62 -1.06
C PHE A 72 10.83 14.99 -0.59
N GLU A 73 9.95 15.98 -0.44
CA GLU A 73 10.29 17.32 0.07
C GLU A 73 9.80 17.49 1.51
N ASP A 74 8.54 17.10 1.79
CA ASP A 74 7.96 17.12 3.12
C ASP A 74 7.04 15.90 3.33
N ILE A 75 7.44 15.04 4.27
CA ILE A 75 6.72 13.82 4.65
C ILE A 75 5.68 14.06 5.76
N THR A 76 5.77 15.19 6.46
CA THR A 76 4.94 15.52 7.65
C THR A 76 3.43 15.35 7.40
N PRO A 77 2.86 15.73 6.23
CA PRO A 77 1.44 15.52 5.98
C PRO A 77 1.06 14.03 5.97
N ILE A 78 1.92 13.18 5.42
CA ILE A 78 1.66 11.74 5.28
C ILE A 78 1.74 11.06 6.64
N GLU A 79 2.71 11.44 7.48
CA GLU A 79 2.82 10.95 8.87
C GLU A 79 1.57 11.33 9.69
N LYS A 80 1.09 12.57 9.55
CA LYS A 80 -0.17 13.02 10.18
C LYS A 80 -1.37 12.20 9.71
N PHE A 81 -1.44 11.88 8.41
CA PHE A 81 -2.50 11.02 7.88
C PHE A 81 -2.35 9.58 8.36
N ALA A 82 -1.15 9.02 8.37
CA ALA A 82 -0.86 7.68 8.87
C ALA A 82 -1.29 7.53 10.32
N PHE A 83 -0.97 8.50 11.19
CA PHE A 83 -1.43 8.54 12.58
C PHE A 83 -2.96 8.63 12.70
N LYS A 84 -3.58 9.54 11.91
CA LYS A 84 -5.03 9.75 11.93
C LYS A 84 -5.79 8.50 11.51
N TYR A 85 -5.40 7.89 10.40
CA TYR A 85 -6.06 6.74 9.79
C TYR A 85 -5.57 5.39 10.29
N ASP A 86 -4.55 5.37 11.15
CA ASP A 86 -3.90 4.15 11.67
C ASP A 86 -3.38 3.25 10.54
N ALA A 87 -2.70 3.87 9.57
CA ALA A 87 -2.20 3.20 8.37
C ALA A 87 -0.69 3.07 8.43
N SER A 88 -0.19 1.84 8.39
CA SER A 88 1.25 1.52 8.33
C SER A 88 1.78 1.49 6.89
N LEU A 89 0.89 1.52 5.90
CA LEU A 89 1.21 1.48 4.49
C LEU A 89 0.55 2.68 3.79
N PHE A 90 1.18 3.21 2.75
CA PHE A 90 0.56 4.25 1.93
C PHE A 90 0.90 4.12 0.46
N MET A 91 0.00 4.64 -0.38
CA MET A 91 0.15 4.75 -1.82
C MET A 91 -0.26 6.16 -2.26
N ILE A 92 0.54 6.80 -3.12
CA ILE A 92 0.28 8.16 -3.59
C ILE A 92 0.33 8.19 -5.11
N ALA A 93 -0.79 8.59 -5.70
CA ALA A 93 -0.86 8.86 -7.12
C ALA A 93 -0.43 10.30 -7.42
N THR A 94 0.57 10.48 -8.28
CA THR A 94 1.04 11.79 -8.75
C THR A 94 1.30 11.78 -10.26
N HIS A 95 1.43 12.96 -10.87
CA HIS A 95 1.75 13.09 -12.29
C HIS A 95 2.42 14.43 -12.59
N ASN A 96 3.59 14.38 -13.24
CA ASN A 96 4.25 15.57 -13.79
C ASN A 96 5.06 15.23 -15.05
N LYS A 97 5.59 16.24 -15.74
CA LYS A 97 6.34 16.04 -17.01
C LYS A 97 7.63 15.24 -16.82
N LYS A 98 8.32 15.39 -15.68
CA LYS A 98 9.57 14.66 -15.38
C LYS A 98 9.32 13.21 -14.95
N ARG A 99 8.17 12.98 -14.30
CA ARG A 99 7.72 11.71 -13.72
C ARG A 99 6.26 11.47 -14.15
N PRO A 100 6.07 11.02 -15.40
CA PRO A 100 4.73 10.67 -15.88
C PRO A 100 4.23 9.45 -15.12
N HIS A 101 2.91 9.34 -15.06
CA HIS A 101 2.17 8.28 -14.38
C HIS A 101 2.81 7.70 -13.10
N ASN A 102 3.07 8.56 -12.12
CA ASN A 102 3.91 8.22 -11.00
C ASN A 102 3.12 7.71 -9.78
N LEU A 103 3.50 6.54 -9.28
CA LEU A 103 2.91 5.89 -8.12
C LEU A 103 3.98 5.71 -7.04
N ILE A 104 3.79 6.34 -5.90
CA ILE A 104 4.70 6.22 -4.75
C ILE A 104 4.08 5.25 -3.76
N MET A 105 4.84 4.28 -3.27
CA MET A 105 4.42 3.38 -2.19
C MET A 105 5.41 3.48 -1.05
N GLY A 106 4.95 3.37 0.19
CA GLY A 106 5.85 3.39 1.33
C GLY A 106 5.26 2.81 2.60
N ARG A 107 6.14 2.61 3.58
CA ARG A 107 5.83 2.02 4.88
C ARG A 107 6.13 3.01 5.99
N MET A 108 5.31 2.93 7.02
CA MET A 108 5.48 3.67 8.26
C MET A 108 5.84 2.70 9.38
N TYR A 109 6.72 3.15 10.27
CA TYR A 109 7.02 2.52 11.54
C TYR A 109 6.76 3.52 12.65
N GLU A 110 5.90 3.19 13.62
CA GLU A 110 5.45 4.12 14.67
C GLU A 110 4.93 5.46 14.11
N HIS A 111 4.23 5.40 12.97
CA HIS A 111 3.72 6.55 12.22
C HIS A 111 4.77 7.52 11.65
N MET A 112 6.05 7.15 11.70
CA MET A 112 7.14 7.82 11.00
C MET A 112 7.52 7.05 9.73
N LEU A 113 8.07 7.74 8.74
CA LEU A 113 8.51 7.09 7.50
C LEU A 113 9.63 6.09 7.75
N LEU A 114 9.41 4.83 7.33
CA LEU A 114 10.44 3.80 7.29
C LEU A 114 11.16 3.83 5.94
N ASP A 115 10.41 3.63 4.86
CA ASP A 115 10.90 3.70 3.50
C ASP A 115 9.78 4.03 2.52
N MET A 116 10.16 4.54 1.35
CA MET A 116 9.26 4.78 0.24
C MET A 116 9.98 4.61 -1.09
N ILE A 117 9.24 4.18 -2.10
CA ILE A 117 9.74 3.89 -3.44
C ILE A 117 8.78 4.52 -4.45
N GLU A 118 9.37 5.10 -5.48
CA GLU A 118 8.67 5.75 -6.58
C GLU A 118 8.65 4.82 -7.81
N PHE A 119 7.47 4.58 -8.35
CA PHE A 119 7.26 3.75 -9.54
C PHE A 119 6.65 4.59 -10.67
N GLY A 120 7.40 4.76 -11.76
CA GLY A 120 6.85 5.26 -13.01
C GLY A 120 6.06 4.14 -13.70
N VAL A 121 4.79 4.38 -14.02
CA VAL A 121 3.96 3.36 -14.66
C VAL A 121 3.89 3.55 -16.17
N ASP A 122 4.08 2.46 -16.89
CA ASP A 122 4.03 2.38 -18.35
C ASP A 122 3.16 1.19 -18.78
N ASN A 123 2.55 1.28 -19.97
CA ASN A 123 1.74 0.22 -20.59
C ASN A 123 0.63 -0.40 -19.70
N TYR A 124 -0.08 0.44 -18.95
CA TYR A 124 -1.17 -0.01 -18.09
C TYR A 124 -2.38 -0.56 -18.86
N LYS A 125 -2.89 -1.71 -18.41
CA LYS A 125 -4.19 -2.26 -18.76
C LYS A 125 -4.94 -2.56 -17.47
N GLY A 126 -6.16 -2.04 -17.33
CA GLY A 126 -6.93 -2.19 -16.10
C GLY A 126 -7.53 -3.58 -15.98
N LEU A 127 -7.77 -4.01 -14.74
CA LEU A 127 -8.42 -5.30 -14.44
C LEU A 127 -9.78 -5.43 -15.12
N LYS A 128 -10.49 -4.30 -15.30
CA LYS A 128 -11.78 -4.22 -16.01
C LYS A 128 -11.70 -4.51 -17.52
N ASP A 129 -10.53 -4.34 -18.14
CA ASP A 129 -10.35 -4.48 -19.59
C ASP A 129 -10.15 -5.95 -19.99
N PHE A 130 -9.82 -6.81 -19.02
CA PHE A 130 -9.69 -8.25 -19.23
C PHE A 130 -11.07 -8.91 -19.15
N LYS A 131 -11.43 -9.66 -20.20
CA LYS A 131 -12.65 -10.48 -20.25
C LYS A 131 -12.48 -11.78 -19.46
N VAL A 132 -12.13 -11.67 -18.19
CA VAL A 132 -11.98 -12.78 -17.25
C VAL A 132 -13.01 -12.63 -16.13
N GLU A 133 -13.36 -13.75 -15.50
CA GLU A 133 -14.23 -13.70 -14.33
C GLU A 133 -13.57 -12.89 -13.20
N LYS A 134 -14.38 -12.11 -12.48
CA LYS A 134 -13.90 -11.23 -11.40
C LYS A 134 -13.40 -12.05 -10.22
N ILE A 135 -12.26 -11.65 -9.66
CA ILE A 135 -11.71 -12.20 -8.42
C ILE A 135 -12.56 -11.74 -7.24
N SER A 136 -12.88 -12.64 -6.32
CA SER A 136 -13.65 -12.27 -5.12
C SER A 136 -12.83 -11.34 -4.23
N SER A 137 -13.48 -10.28 -3.72
CA SER A 137 -12.82 -9.33 -2.82
C SER A 137 -12.42 -10.01 -1.51
N GLY A 138 -11.24 -9.68 -0.99
CA GLY A 138 -10.78 -10.20 0.30
C GLY A 138 -9.96 -11.50 0.22
N ILE A 139 -9.78 -12.08 -0.97
CA ILE A 139 -8.96 -13.28 -1.15
C ILE A 139 -7.48 -12.96 -0.89
N LYS A 140 -6.77 -13.88 -0.20
CA LYS A 140 -5.32 -13.81 0.00
C LYS A 140 -4.62 -14.20 -1.31
N PRO A 141 -3.93 -13.27 -2.00
CA PRO A 141 -3.22 -13.59 -3.22
C PRO A 141 -1.98 -14.43 -2.91
N LEU A 142 -1.64 -15.34 -3.83
CA LEU A 142 -0.29 -15.89 -3.93
C LEU A 142 0.61 -14.86 -4.59
N LEU A 143 1.78 -14.63 -4.02
CA LEU A 143 2.77 -13.69 -4.56
C LEU A 143 3.90 -14.50 -5.20
N ILE A 144 4.15 -14.26 -6.48
CA ILE A 144 5.25 -14.89 -7.21
C ILE A 144 6.23 -13.81 -7.64
N PHE A 145 7.49 -13.97 -7.27
CA PHE A 145 8.58 -13.08 -7.68
C PHE A 145 9.49 -13.83 -8.64
N ASN A 146 9.61 -13.34 -9.86
CA ASN A 146 10.37 -13.93 -10.94
C ASN A 146 11.55 -13.01 -11.31
N GLY A 147 12.76 -13.57 -11.34
CA GLY A 147 13.99 -12.88 -11.70
C GLY A 147 14.99 -12.81 -10.55
N GLU A 148 16.26 -13.09 -10.86
CA GLU A 148 17.35 -13.16 -9.88
C GLU A 148 17.65 -11.81 -9.21
N LEU A 149 17.28 -10.69 -9.87
CA LEU A 149 17.47 -9.34 -9.34
C LEU A 149 16.83 -9.16 -7.96
N PHE A 150 15.71 -9.82 -7.68
CA PHE A 150 15.06 -9.76 -6.37
C PHE A 150 15.89 -10.34 -5.23
N GLU A 151 16.85 -11.23 -5.52
CA GLU A 151 17.77 -11.82 -4.54
C GLU A 151 19.17 -11.20 -4.62
N SER A 152 19.65 -10.85 -5.83
CA SER A 152 21.02 -10.38 -6.03
C SER A 152 21.19 -8.87 -5.82
N ASN A 153 20.15 -8.07 -6.02
CA ASN A 153 20.21 -6.61 -5.89
C ASN A 153 19.45 -6.12 -4.65
N CYS A 154 20.10 -5.29 -3.84
CA CYS A 154 19.54 -4.80 -2.58
C CYS A 154 18.30 -3.89 -2.75
N GLU A 155 18.22 -3.10 -3.82
CA GLU A 155 17.06 -2.25 -4.12
C GLU A 155 15.85 -3.10 -4.51
N TYR A 156 16.06 -4.09 -5.38
CA TYR A 156 15.02 -5.04 -5.75
C TYR A 156 14.58 -5.89 -4.56
N GLY A 157 15.50 -6.28 -3.68
CA GLY A 157 15.17 -6.94 -2.40
C GLY A 157 14.29 -6.06 -1.52
N ARG A 158 14.55 -4.74 -1.43
CA ARG A 158 13.68 -3.79 -0.72
C ARG A 158 12.31 -3.67 -1.38
N ILE A 159 12.25 -3.59 -2.70
CA ILE A 159 10.99 -3.55 -3.47
C ILE A 159 10.18 -4.83 -3.24
N LYS A 160 10.81 -6.01 -3.28
CA LYS A 160 10.17 -7.29 -2.98
C LYS A 160 9.54 -7.25 -1.57
N ASN A 161 10.30 -6.82 -0.57
CA ASN A 161 9.79 -6.70 0.81
C ASN A 161 8.61 -5.72 0.92
N LEU A 162 8.69 -4.57 0.25
CA LEU A 162 7.61 -3.60 0.19
C LEU A 162 6.34 -4.21 -0.45
N LEU A 163 6.47 -4.88 -1.59
CA LEU A 163 5.35 -5.50 -2.30
C LEU A 163 4.74 -6.66 -1.51
N ILE A 164 5.57 -7.45 -0.81
CA ILE A 164 5.09 -8.46 0.14
C ILE A 164 4.26 -7.76 1.21
N ASP A 165 4.79 -6.76 1.92
CA ASP A 165 4.01 -6.05 2.95
C ASP A 165 2.71 -5.42 2.42
N MET A 166 2.72 -4.92 1.18
CA MET A 166 1.54 -4.32 0.56
C MET A 166 0.45 -5.35 0.28
N PHE A 167 0.77 -6.52 -0.28
CA PHE A 167 -0.24 -7.47 -0.76
C PHE A 167 -0.39 -8.74 0.10
N LEU A 168 0.57 -9.00 0.98
CA LEU A 168 0.45 -10.02 2.01
C LEU A 168 -0.63 -9.55 3.00
N ARG A 169 -1.71 -10.32 3.07
CA ARG A 169 -2.75 -10.19 4.10
C ARG A 169 -2.26 -10.78 5.42
N GLU A 170 -3.19 -11.19 6.27
CA GLU A 170 -2.93 -11.85 7.54
C GLU A 170 -2.07 -13.12 7.39
N GLU A 171 -1.18 -13.36 8.35
CA GLU A 171 -0.48 -14.63 8.48
C GLU A 171 -1.47 -15.70 8.94
N VAL A 172 -1.53 -16.80 8.20
CA VAL A 172 -2.47 -17.90 8.45
C VAL A 172 -1.71 -19.21 8.51
N GLN A 173 -2.00 -20.05 9.50
CA GLN A 173 -1.39 -21.38 9.63
C GLN A 173 -1.98 -22.40 8.66
N LYS A 174 -3.22 -22.18 8.21
CA LYS A 174 -3.95 -23.09 7.32
C LYS A 174 -4.66 -22.29 6.24
N ILE A 175 -4.59 -22.77 5.00
CA ILE A 175 -5.25 -22.16 3.84
C ILE A 175 -6.26 -23.17 3.28
N ARG A 176 -7.45 -22.69 2.93
CA ARG A 176 -8.44 -23.50 2.21
C ARG A 176 -8.09 -23.51 0.72
N LEU A 177 -8.06 -24.69 0.11
CA LEU A 177 -7.72 -24.84 -1.31
C LEU A 177 -8.68 -24.06 -2.22
N GLN A 178 -9.98 -24.01 -1.88
CA GLN A 178 -10.96 -23.23 -2.64
C GLN A 178 -10.73 -21.71 -2.56
N GLY A 179 -9.88 -21.23 -1.64
CA GLY A 179 -9.53 -19.82 -1.53
C GLY A 179 -8.29 -19.43 -2.35
N LEU A 180 -7.64 -20.38 -3.03
CA LEU A 180 -6.47 -20.15 -3.87
C LEU A 180 -6.91 -19.83 -5.31
N GLU A 181 -7.46 -18.65 -5.51
CA GLU A 181 -8.00 -18.21 -6.80
C GLU A 181 -7.25 -17.01 -7.38
N HIS A 182 -6.20 -16.50 -6.74
CA HIS A 182 -5.58 -15.25 -7.17
C HIS A 182 -4.07 -15.28 -6.99
N VAL A 183 -3.37 -14.95 -8.06
CA VAL A 183 -1.90 -14.88 -8.11
C VAL A 183 -1.49 -13.50 -8.60
N LEU A 184 -0.66 -12.82 -7.82
CA LEU A 184 0.08 -11.63 -8.24
C LEU A 184 1.50 -12.04 -8.61
N SER A 185 1.85 -11.87 -9.87
CA SER A 185 3.17 -12.17 -10.40
C SER A 185 3.94 -10.87 -10.64
N PHE A 186 5.15 -10.82 -10.11
CA PHE A 186 6.11 -9.73 -10.27
C PHE A 186 7.32 -10.27 -11.01
N THR A 187 7.60 -9.77 -12.21
CA THR A 187 8.77 -10.19 -13.00
C THR A 187 9.73 -9.02 -13.17
N ALA A 188 10.97 -9.17 -12.72
CA ALA A 188 12.03 -8.20 -12.94
C ALA A 188 12.72 -8.44 -14.30
N VAL A 189 12.63 -7.49 -15.22
CA VAL A 189 13.22 -7.56 -16.57
C VAL A 189 13.69 -6.17 -16.98
N GLU A 190 14.92 -6.03 -17.48
CA GLU A 190 15.45 -4.79 -18.08
C GLU A 190 15.18 -3.52 -17.24
N ASN A 191 15.51 -3.58 -15.94
CA ASN A 191 15.26 -2.50 -14.97
C ASN A 191 13.79 -2.12 -14.76
N LYS A 192 12.84 -2.97 -15.17
CA LYS A 192 11.40 -2.81 -14.95
C LYS A 192 10.86 -3.97 -14.12
N ILE A 193 9.74 -3.72 -13.45
CA ILE A 193 8.98 -4.75 -12.73
C ILE A 193 7.62 -4.85 -13.41
N LEU A 194 7.35 -6.01 -14.01
CA LEU A 194 6.07 -6.32 -14.63
C LEU A 194 5.15 -6.90 -13.55
N LEU A 195 4.07 -6.20 -13.24
CA LEU A 195 3.02 -6.68 -12.36
C LEU A 195 1.88 -7.28 -13.19
N ARG A 196 1.52 -8.54 -12.91
CA ARG A 196 0.41 -9.23 -13.55
C ARG A 196 -0.48 -9.91 -12.51
N SER A 197 -1.78 -9.90 -12.76
CA SER A 197 -2.80 -10.52 -11.93
C SER A 197 -3.43 -11.68 -12.68
N TYR A 198 -3.38 -12.88 -12.12
CA TYR A 198 -3.95 -14.10 -12.67
C TYR A 198 -4.98 -14.68 -11.71
N ARG A 199 -6.05 -15.25 -12.27
CA ARG A 199 -7.01 -16.07 -11.52
C ARG A 199 -6.65 -17.54 -11.69
#